data_AF-A0A1H2CNC5-F1
#
_entry.id   AF-A0A1H2CNC5-F1
#
_cell.length_a   1.000
_cell.length_b   1.000
_cell.length_c   1.000
_cell.angle_alpha   90.00
_cell.angle_beta   90.00
_cell.angle_gamma   90.00
#
_symmetry.space_group_name_H-M   'P 1'
#
loop_
_entity.id
_entity.type
_entity.pdbx_description
1 polymer ?
#
loop_
_entity_poly.entity_id
_entity_poly.type
_entity_poly.pdbx_seq_one_letter_code
_entity_poly.pdbx_strand_id
1 'polypeptide(L)'
;MENEAILLQVRDGDLVGVGSWVYVWLRAGADRPVVYAGSTGVPPVVRTWLHLHDTDPDVGRLLARYPDVARDPLDVLAFPVPPRLDRAAVKAALVDRLESRGLLSDRYVGDPPGLLTSNGAVAPAVEWMVGQVVEHIGVSG
;
A
#
# COMPACT_ATOMS: atom_id res chain seq x y z
N MET A 1 1.77 8.76 -29.85
CA MET A 1 1.15 7.59 -29.21
C MET A 1 0.19 7.00 -30.21
N GLU A 2 0.40 5.74 -30.58
CA GLU A 2 -0.61 4.99 -31.31
C GLU A 2 -1.81 4.78 -30.38
N ASN A 3 -3.02 4.93 -30.91
CA ASN A 3 -4.24 4.72 -30.14
C ASN A 3 -4.39 3.22 -29.88
N GLU A 4 -3.95 2.76 -28.70
CA GLU A 4 -4.12 1.38 -28.26
C GLU A 4 -5.43 1.25 -27.47
N ALA A 5 -6.27 0.27 -27.85
CA ALA A 5 -7.45 -0.09 -27.10
C ALA A 5 -7.10 -1.17 -26.07
N ILE A 6 -7.44 -0.95 -24.80
CA ILE A 6 -7.36 -1.97 -23.74
C ILE A 6 -8.70 -2.68 -23.59
N LEU A 7 -8.69 -4.01 -23.51
CA LEU A 7 -9.89 -4.81 -23.21
C LEU A 7 -10.01 -5.01 -21.70
N LEU A 8 -11.07 -4.45 -21.10
CA LEU A 8 -11.43 -4.69 -19.71
C LEU A 8 -12.72 -5.51 -19.67
N GLN A 9 -12.66 -6.67 -19.02
CA GLN A 9 -13.80 -7.57 -18.91
C GLN A 9 -14.54 -7.29 -17.60
N VAL A 10 -15.85 -7.06 -17.68
CA VAL A 10 -16.73 -6.93 -16.51
C VAL A 10 -17.74 -8.06 -16.51
N ARG A 11 -17.86 -8.79 -15.39
CA ARG A 11 -18.82 -9.89 -15.19
C ARG A 11 -19.39 -9.78 -13.79
N ASP A 12 -20.70 -9.92 -13.67
CA ASP A 12 -21.42 -9.89 -12.38
C ASP A 12 -21.15 -8.66 -11.50
N GLY A 13 -20.83 -7.52 -12.13
CA GLY A 13 -20.50 -6.26 -11.45
C GLY A 13 -19.02 -6.09 -11.11
N ASP A 14 -18.17 -7.07 -11.40
CA ASP A 14 -16.74 -7.07 -11.09
C ASP A 14 -15.85 -7.04 -12.33
N LEU A 15 -14.67 -6.42 -12.20
CA LEU A 15 -13.61 -6.52 -13.19
C LEU A 15 -12.96 -7.90 -13.11
N VAL A 16 -12.86 -8.58 -14.25
CA VAL A 16 -12.19 -9.88 -14.35
C VAL A 16 -10.69 -9.67 -14.50
N GLY A 17 -9.90 -10.51 -13.83
CA GLY A 17 -8.44 -10.53 -13.97
C GLY A 17 -7.72 -9.40 -13.23
N VAL A 18 -8.42 -8.64 -12.38
CA VAL A 18 -7.78 -7.66 -11.50
C VAL A 18 -7.16 -8.34 -10.28
N GLY A 19 -5.95 -7.90 -9.92
CA GLY A 19 -5.20 -8.43 -8.79
C GLY A 19 -5.62 -7.83 -7.45
N SER A 20 -5.38 -8.59 -6.39
CA SER A 20 -5.43 -8.10 -5.01
C SER A 20 -4.05 -7.57 -4.63
N TRP A 21 -3.95 -6.38 -4.06
CA TRP A 21 -2.68 -5.73 -3.74
C TRP A 21 -2.66 -5.15 -2.33
N VAL A 22 -1.48 -5.17 -1.72
CA VAL A 22 -1.13 -4.37 -0.54
C VAL A 22 0.05 -3.49 -0.93
N TYR A 23 0.09 -2.25 -0.48
CA TYR A 23 1.15 -1.32 -0.83
C TYR A 23 1.50 -0.42 0.33
N VAL A 24 2.73 0.09 0.32
CA VAL A 24 3.23 1.06 1.29
C VAL A 24 3.79 2.29 0.59
N TRP A 25 3.57 3.45 1.21
CA TRP A 25 4.15 4.73 0.82
C TRP A 25 5.32 5.04 1.73
N LEU A 26 6.44 5.40 1.12
CA LEU A 26 7.73 5.56 1.78
C LEU A 26 8.24 6.97 1.51
N ARG A 27 8.62 7.70 2.56
CA ARG A 27 9.37 8.94 2.43
C ARG A 27 10.86 8.60 2.34
N ALA A 28 11.47 8.92 1.20
CA ALA A 28 12.87 8.63 0.96
C ALA A 28 13.79 9.33 1.99
N GLY A 29 14.85 8.63 2.42
CA GLY A 29 15.87 9.16 3.33
C GLY A 29 15.45 9.38 4.79
N ALA A 30 14.28 8.89 5.22
CA ALA A 30 13.83 9.02 6.61
C ALA A 30 14.05 7.73 7.43
N ASP A 31 14.44 7.87 8.70
CA ASP A 31 14.65 6.74 9.63
C ASP A 31 13.40 5.86 9.81
N ARG A 32 12.22 6.50 9.81
CA ARG A 32 10.90 5.86 9.89
C ARG A 32 10.10 6.22 8.63
N PRO A 33 10.36 5.55 7.49
CA PRO A 33 9.95 6.06 6.19
C PRO A 33 8.51 5.77 5.83
N VAL A 34 7.85 4.78 6.45
CA VAL A 34 6.51 4.36 6.02
C VAL A 34 5.45 5.34 6.51
N VAL A 35 4.86 6.13 5.60
CA VAL A 35 3.83 7.14 5.93
C VAL A 35 2.41 6.62 5.75
N TYR A 36 2.22 5.57 4.94
CA TYR A 36 0.91 4.97 4.72
C TYR A 36 1.02 3.53 4.23
N ALA A 37 0.07 2.69 4.65
CA ALA A 37 -0.13 1.36 4.10
C ALA A 37 -1.59 1.20 3.66
N GLY A 38 -1.77 0.71 2.45
CA GLY A 38 -3.08 0.56 1.83
C GLY A 38 -3.25 -0.81 1.18
N SER A 39 -4.47 -1.09 0.76
CA SER A 39 -4.77 -2.27 -0.03
C SER A 39 -5.83 -1.95 -1.07
N THR A 40 -5.83 -2.69 -2.19
CA THR A 40 -6.70 -2.40 -3.33
C THR A 40 -7.00 -3.64 -4.16
N GLY A 41 -8.15 -3.64 -4.84
CA GLY A 41 -8.51 -4.62 -5.87
C GLY A 41 -8.33 -4.08 -7.30
N VAL A 42 -7.86 -2.84 -7.45
CA VAL A 42 -7.53 -2.23 -8.74
C VAL A 42 -6.00 -2.08 -8.87
N PRO A 43 -5.46 -1.88 -10.08
CA PRO A 43 -4.02 -1.68 -10.28
C PRO A 43 -3.46 -0.60 -9.33
N PRO A 44 -2.29 -0.84 -8.68
CA PRO A 44 -1.71 0.10 -7.72
C PRO A 44 -1.53 1.51 -8.29
N VAL A 45 -1.13 1.63 -9.56
CA VAL A 45 -0.98 2.93 -10.23
C VAL A 45 -2.27 3.77 -10.21
N VAL A 46 -3.43 3.12 -10.42
CA VAL A 46 -4.75 3.79 -10.38
C VAL A 46 -5.04 4.23 -8.95
N ARG A 47 -4.83 3.36 -7.96
CA ARG A 47 -5.10 3.70 -6.56
C ARG A 47 -4.16 4.81 -6.05
N THR A 48 -2.90 4.78 -6.45
CA THR A 48 -1.92 5.84 -6.16
C THR A 48 -2.34 7.17 -6.77
N TRP A 49 -2.77 7.18 -8.04
CA TRP A 49 -3.28 8.39 -8.68
C TRP A 49 -4.50 8.96 -7.93
N LEU A 50 -5.46 8.11 -7.54
CA LEU A 50 -6.62 8.53 -6.77
C LEU A 50 -6.24 9.15 -5.41
N HIS A 51 -5.25 8.58 -4.71
CA HIS A 51 -4.76 9.14 -3.46
C HIS A 51 -4.21 10.56 -3.56
N LEU A 52 -3.70 10.94 -4.74
CA LEU A 52 -3.07 12.24 -5.00
C LEU A 52 -4.04 13.28 -5.56
N HIS A 53 -5.15 12.87 -6.18
CA HIS A 53 -5.97 13.77 -6.99
C HIS A 53 -7.46 13.78 -6.63
N ASP A 54 -7.98 12.75 -5.98
CA ASP A 54 -9.39 12.69 -5.64
C ASP A 54 -9.68 13.60 -4.44
N THR A 55 -10.78 14.36 -4.49
CA THR A 55 -11.18 15.30 -3.42
C THR A 55 -11.97 14.63 -2.31
N ASP A 56 -12.52 13.43 -2.53
CA ASP A 56 -13.15 12.66 -1.47
C ASP A 56 -12.05 12.20 -0.47
N PRO A 57 -12.15 12.56 0.83
CA PRO A 57 -11.09 12.28 1.81
C PRO A 57 -10.90 10.80 2.15
N ASP A 58 -11.82 9.92 1.75
CA ASP A 58 -11.67 8.46 1.88
C ASP A 58 -11.03 7.81 0.65
N VAL A 59 -11.17 8.45 -0.51
CA VAL A 59 -10.51 8.06 -1.77
C VAL A 59 -9.12 8.71 -1.87
N GLY A 60 -9.06 10.03 -1.85
CA GLY A 60 -7.88 10.90 -1.84
C GLY A 60 -7.17 10.96 -0.49
N ARG A 61 -7.05 9.82 0.19
CA ARG A 61 -6.64 9.78 1.61
C ARG A 61 -5.30 10.47 1.90
N LEU A 62 -4.31 10.33 1.02
CA LEU A 62 -3.00 10.99 1.21
C LEU A 62 -3.12 12.51 0.99
N LEU A 63 -3.82 12.94 -0.07
CA LEU A 63 -4.11 14.36 -0.30
C LEU A 63 -4.81 15.01 0.90
N ALA A 64 -5.79 14.31 1.49
CA ALA A 64 -6.58 14.85 2.59
C ALA A 64 -5.86 14.84 3.95
N ARG A 65 -4.94 13.89 4.20
CA ARG A 65 -4.46 13.59 5.55
C ARG A 65 -2.93 13.57 5.71
N TYR A 66 -2.15 13.62 4.62
CA TYR A 66 -0.70 13.77 4.65
C TYR A 66 -0.31 15.14 4.05
N PRO A 67 -0.10 16.19 4.88
CA PRO A 67 0.03 17.58 4.42
C PRO A 67 1.13 17.85 3.39
N ASP A 68 2.17 17.01 3.38
CA ASP A 68 3.36 17.20 2.54
C ASP A 68 3.35 16.30 1.29
N VAL A 69 2.23 15.63 0.97
CA VAL A 69 2.18 14.63 -0.14
C VAL A 69 2.58 15.21 -1.50
N ALA A 70 2.28 16.48 -1.74
CA ALA A 70 2.59 17.14 -3.01
C ALA A 70 4.06 17.57 -3.14
N ARG A 71 4.84 17.49 -2.05
CA ARG A 71 6.21 18.03 -1.98
C ARG A 71 7.24 16.97 -1.62
N ASP A 72 6.90 16.06 -0.72
CA ASP A 72 7.81 15.02 -0.28
C ASP A 72 8.13 14.05 -1.43
N PRO A 73 9.40 13.62 -1.57
CA PRO A 73 9.73 12.50 -2.44
C PRO A 73 9.19 11.21 -1.83
N LEU A 74 8.13 10.68 -2.44
CA LEU A 74 7.44 9.48 -1.98
C LEU A 74 7.57 8.35 -3.00
N ASP A 75 7.99 7.18 -2.52
CA ASP A 75 7.95 5.93 -3.28
C ASP A 75 6.73 5.10 -2.87
N VAL A 76 6.22 4.30 -3.80
CA VAL A 76 5.17 3.32 -3.52
C VAL A 76 5.65 1.93 -3.90
N LEU A 77 5.82 1.06 -2.89
CA LEU A 77 6.02 -0.38 -3.11
C LEU A 77 4.68 -1.09 -3.06
N ALA A 78 4.33 -1.80 -4.12
CA ALA A 78 3.09 -2.56 -4.22
C ALA A 78 3.37 -4.05 -4.40
N PHE A 79 2.67 -4.85 -3.59
CA PHE A 79 2.85 -6.28 -3.48
C PHE A 79 1.56 -7.00 -3.90
N PRO A 80 1.63 -7.95 -4.84
CA PRO A 80 0.49 -8.78 -5.16
C PRO A 80 0.15 -9.68 -3.97
N VAL A 81 -1.12 -9.77 -3.63
CA VAL A 81 -1.65 -10.67 -2.60
C VAL A 81 -2.20 -11.92 -3.29
N PRO A 82 -1.67 -13.12 -2.98
CA PRO A 82 -2.19 -14.37 -3.50
C PRO A 82 -3.70 -14.52 -3.20
N PRO A 83 -4.52 -15.03 -4.15
CA PRO A 83 -5.98 -15.14 -3.96
C PRO A 83 -6.41 -15.96 -2.74
N ARG A 84 -5.55 -16.87 -2.27
CA ARG A 84 -5.77 -17.69 -1.07
C ARG A 84 -5.62 -16.92 0.25
N LEU A 85 -5.12 -15.69 0.22
CA LEU A 85 -4.91 -14.85 1.40
C LEU A 85 -5.93 -13.73 1.44
N ASP A 86 -6.46 -13.45 2.62
CA ASP A 86 -7.31 -12.28 2.83
C ASP A 86 -6.46 -11.00 2.79
N ARG A 87 -6.83 -10.07 1.90
CA ARG A 87 -6.09 -8.82 1.67
C ARG A 87 -6.08 -7.93 2.91
N ALA A 88 -7.18 -7.87 3.65
CA ALA A 88 -7.27 -7.04 4.84
C ALA A 88 -6.38 -7.58 5.95
N ALA A 89 -6.35 -8.90 6.15
CA ALA A 89 -5.47 -9.57 7.09
C ALA A 89 -3.98 -9.40 6.74
N VAL A 90 -3.61 -9.48 5.46
CA VAL A 90 -2.24 -9.21 5.01
C VAL A 90 -1.85 -7.76 5.30
N LYS A 91 -2.72 -6.79 4.98
CA LYS A 91 -2.47 -5.37 5.26
C LYS A 91 -2.27 -5.12 6.76
N ALA A 92 -3.15 -5.67 7.60
CA ALA A 92 -3.07 -5.54 9.05
C ALA A 92 -1.75 -6.07 9.60
N ALA A 93 -1.41 -7.32 9.26
CA ALA A 93 -0.18 -7.94 9.71
C ALA A 93 1.07 -7.22 9.19
N LEU A 94 1.03 -6.65 7.98
CA LEU A 94 2.12 -5.81 7.45
C LEU A 94 2.32 -4.55 8.31
N VAL A 95 1.24 -3.83 8.65
CA VAL A 95 1.30 -2.63 9.50
C VAL A 95 1.89 -2.95 10.86
N ASP A 96 1.40 -4.02 11.51
CA ASP A 96 1.93 -4.47 12.81
C ASP A 96 3.40 -4.82 12.73
N ARG A 97 3.80 -5.50 11.66
CA ARG A 97 5.19 -5.91 11.50
C ARG A 97 6.11 -4.73 11.25
N LEU A 98 5.71 -3.78 10.43
CA LEU A 98 6.45 -2.54 10.20
C LEU A 98 6.61 -1.73 11.50
N GLU A 99 5.57 -1.65 12.33
CA GLU A 99 5.64 -0.98 13.64
C GLU A 99 6.62 -1.69 14.57
N SER A 100 6.55 -3.02 14.66
CA SER A 100 7.47 -3.81 15.51
C SER A 100 8.96 -3.64 15.12
N ARG A 101 9.21 -3.20 13.88
CA ARG A 101 10.54 -2.91 13.33
C ARG A 101 10.91 -1.43 13.44
N GLY A 102 10.03 -0.58 13.97
CA GLY A 102 10.20 0.87 14.08
C GLY A 102 10.09 1.61 12.74
N LEU A 103 9.48 1.02 11.70
CA LEU A 103 9.51 1.58 10.34
C LEU A 103 8.33 2.53 10.03
N LEU A 104 7.23 2.47 10.79
CA LEU A 104 6.11 3.40 10.59
C LEU A 104 6.52 4.79 11.04
N SER A 105 6.23 5.79 10.23
CA SER A 105 6.49 7.19 10.52
C SER A 105 5.65 7.69 11.70
N ASP A 106 6.17 8.66 12.47
CA ASP A 106 5.37 9.42 13.43
C ASP A 106 4.20 10.18 12.77
N ARG A 107 4.24 10.35 11.45
CA ARG A 107 3.19 10.96 10.63
C ARG A 107 2.34 9.92 9.88
N TYR A 108 2.31 8.68 10.35
CA TYR A 108 1.57 7.61 9.68
C TYR A 108 0.05 7.90 9.61
N VAL A 109 -0.56 7.68 8.43
CA VAL A 109 -1.93 8.13 8.10
C VAL A 109 -2.94 6.97 7.93
N GLY A 110 -2.52 5.74 8.24
CA GLY A 110 -3.34 4.53 8.09
C GLY A 110 -4.04 4.08 9.38
N ASP A 111 -4.64 2.88 9.32
CA ASP A 111 -5.22 2.24 10.51
C ASP A 111 -4.10 1.92 11.51
N PRO A 112 -4.29 2.18 12.82
CA PRO A 112 -3.24 2.00 13.80
C PRO A 112 -2.87 0.52 13.97
N PRO A 113 -1.60 0.21 14.30
CA PRO A 113 -1.16 -1.15 14.63
C PRO A 113 -1.96 -1.76 15.79
N GLY A 114 -2.11 -3.09 15.79
CA GLY A 114 -2.75 -3.86 16.86
C GLY A 114 -4.28 -3.82 16.87
N LEU A 115 -4.91 -3.12 15.93
CA LEU A 115 -6.37 -2.99 15.86
C LEU A 115 -7.06 -4.19 15.18
N LEU A 116 -6.31 -5.02 14.45
CA LEU A 116 -6.82 -6.14 13.67
C LEU A 116 -6.05 -7.43 13.98
N THR A 117 -6.76 -8.56 14.13
CA THR A 117 -6.14 -9.85 14.44
C THR A 117 -5.44 -10.45 13.23
N SER A 118 -4.12 -10.63 13.30
CA SER A 118 -3.37 -11.38 12.29
C SER A 118 -3.71 -12.88 12.39
N ASN A 119 -4.09 -13.50 11.27
CA ASN A 119 -4.08 -14.96 11.15
C ASN A 119 -2.67 -15.41 10.75
N GLY A 120 -2.05 -16.35 11.48
CA GLY A 120 -0.68 -16.82 11.22
C GLY A 120 -0.40 -17.27 9.78
N ALA A 121 -1.45 -17.60 9.01
CA ALA A 121 -1.36 -17.96 7.59
C ALA A 121 -0.72 -16.87 6.70
N VAL A 122 -0.72 -15.59 7.11
CA VAL A 122 -0.16 -14.48 6.30
C VAL A 122 1.31 -14.19 6.60
N ALA A 123 1.87 -14.74 7.68
CA ALA A 123 3.20 -14.37 8.17
C ALA A 123 4.33 -14.51 7.12
N PRO A 124 4.41 -15.59 6.32
CA PRO A 124 5.48 -15.70 5.31
C PRO A 124 5.42 -14.61 4.24
N ALA A 125 4.21 -14.24 3.80
CA ALA A 125 4.03 -13.18 2.81
C ALA A 125 4.43 -11.82 3.40
N VAL A 126 4.05 -11.56 4.66
CA VAL A 126 4.37 -10.32 5.35
C VAL A 126 5.87 -10.17 5.62
N GLU A 127 6.56 -11.22 6.07
CA GLU A 127 8.01 -11.15 6.28
C GLU A 127 8.76 -10.85 4.96
N TRP A 128 8.32 -11.45 3.85
CA TRP A 128 8.87 -11.12 2.53
C TRP A 128 8.63 -9.65 2.17
N MET A 129 7.39 -9.13 2.32
CA MET A 129 7.07 -7.73 2.04
C MET A 129 7.91 -6.76 2.89
N VAL A 130 8.08 -7.04 4.18
CA VAL A 130 8.92 -6.23 5.08
C VAL A 130 10.38 -6.30 4.66
N GLY A 131 10.88 -7.47 4.23
CA GLY A 131 12.21 -7.60 3.66
C GLY A 131 12.43 -6.69 2.45
N GLN A 132 11.45 -6.62 1.55
CA GLN A 132 11.51 -5.73 0.38
C GLN A 132 11.47 -4.24 0.77
N VAL A 133 10.70 -3.88 1.80
CA VAL A 133 10.71 -2.52 2.34
C VAL A 133 12.09 -2.15 2.89
N VAL A 134 12.70 -3.03 3.70
CA VAL A 134 14.03 -2.79 4.28
C VAL A 134 15.10 -2.68 3.19
N GLU A 135 15.05 -3.57 2.19
CA GLU A 135 15.96 -3.54 1.05
C GLU A 135 15.86 -2.22 0.27
N HIS A 136 14.65 -1.75 -0.05
CA HIS A 136 14.43 -0.48 -0.74
C HIS A 136 14.96 0.73 0.05
N ILE A 137 14.77 0.74 1.37
CA ILE A 137 15.28 1.80 2.25
C ILE A 137 16.82 1.83 2.22
N GLY A 138 17.47 0.66 2.24
CA GLY A 138 18.93 0.55 2.19
C GLY A 138 19.54 0.99 0.85
N VAL A 139 18.79 0.95 -0.24
CA VAL A 139 19.21 1.44 -1.57
C VAL A 139 19.01 2.95 -1.72
N SER A 140 18.08 3.54 -0.95
CA SER A 140 17.67 4.94 -1.06
C SER A 140 18.38 5.86 -0.05
N GLY A 141 19.33 5.33 0.73
CA GLY A 141 20.09 6.04 1.77
C GLY A 141 21.52 6.39 1.41
#